data_AF-A0A7X4YNI4-F1
#
_entry.id   AF-A0A7X4YNI4-F1
#
_cell.length_a   1.000
_cell.length_b   1.000
_cell.length_c   1.000
_cell.angle_alpha   90.00
_cell.angle_beta   90.00
_cell.angle_gamma   90.00
#
_symmetry.space_group_name_H-M   'P 1'
#
loop_
_entity.id
_entity.type
_entity.pdbx_description
1 polymer ?
#
loop_
_entity_poly.entity_id
_entity_poly.type
_entity_poly.pdbx_seq_one_letter_code
_entity_poly.pdbx_strand_id
1 'polypeptide(L)'
;MDPLLQEHRRQTAAGFLSVALTVVLSFIGIFDWLSMRGVVIDLLSYYGVDPYAWQAVEYGTFIVLGIVWLAFVYYCQHFLKMRALAGKLWVSFTKLFAIQLAVLFGCELIVFAIDEKKNLTEAWLLAAAEGICALALFLVSIALAKRAVPSDQ
;
A
#
# COMPACT_ATOMS: atom_id res chain seq x y z
N MET A 1 -2.10 -27.80 30.15
CA MET A 1 -1.29 -27.40 28.98
C MET A 1 -0.28 -26.39 29.48
N ASP A 2 1.02 -26.60 29.24
CA ASP A 2 2.06 -25.71 29.76
C ASP A 2 1.93 -24.28 29.21
N PRO A 3 1.90 -23.26 30.07
CA PRO A 3 1.73 -21.87 29.67
C PRO A 3 2.87 -21.38 28.75
N LEU A 4 4.09 -21.89 28.94
CA LEU A 4 5.26 -21.60 28.11
C LEU A 4 5.12 -22.09 26.66
N LEU A 5 4.48 -23.26 26.46
CA LEU A 5 4.23 -23.82 25.13
C LEU A 5 3.16 -23.03 24.37
N GLN A 6 2.18 -22.46 25.07
CA GLN A 6 1.17 -21.58 24.47
C GLN A 6 1.77 -20.24 24.03
N GLU A 7 2.67 -19.68 24.83
CA GLU A 7 3.31 -18.39 24.53
C GLU A 7 4.25 -18.48 23.31
N HIS A 8 5.04 -19.55 23.21
CA HIS A 8 5.85 -19.80 22.01
C HIS A 8 5.00 -20.06 20.76
N ARG A 9 3.92 -20.85 20.85
CA ARG A 9 3.01 -21.03 19.70
C ARG A 9 2.41 -19.71 19.23
N ARG A 10 2.03 -18.83 20.16
CA ARG A 10 1.45 -17.52 19.84
C ARG A 10 2.47 -16.60 19.16
N GLN A 11 3.71 -16.59 19.63
CA GLN A 11 4.79 -15.82 18.99
C GLN A 11 5.10 -16.33 17.58
N THR A 12 5.16 -17.65 17.38
CA THR A 12 5.40 -18.25 16.07
C THR A 12 4.26 -17.99 15.10
N ALA A 13 3.00 -18.11 15.56
CA ALA A 13 1.83 -17.79 14.75
C ALA A 13 1.77 -16.30 14.37
N ALA A 14 2.08 -15.41 15.31
CA ALA A 14 2.18 -13.97 15.05
C ALA A 14 3.26 -13.64 14.02
N GLY A 15 4.41 -14.32 14.08
CA GLY A 15 5.48 -14.23 13.10
C GLY A 15 5.03 -14.65 11.70
N PHE A 16 4.43 -15.83 11.57
CA PHE A 16 3.96 -16.34 10.28
C PHE A 16 2.88 -15.44 9.67
N LEU A 17 1.92 -14.98 10.48
CA LEU A 17 0.86 -14.08 10.04
C LEU A 17 1.42 -12.72 9.58
N SER A 18 2.44 -12.18 10.25
CA SER A 18 3.09 -10.93 9.83
C SER A 18 3.78 -11.06 8.46
N VAL A 19 4.40 -12.22 8.18
CA VAL A 19 5.02 -12.51 6.87
C VAL A 19 3.94 -12.57 5.79
N ALA A 20 2.86 -13.34 6.02
CA ALA A 20 1.78 -13.49 5.06
C ALA A 20 1.14 -12.14 4.69
N LEU A 21 0.86 -11.29 5.68
CA LEU A 21 0.32 -9.95 5.47
C LEU A 21 1.30 -9.02 4.74
N THR A 22 2.61 -9.15 5.02
CA THR A 22 3.63 -8.40 4.29
C THR A 22 3.68 -8.81 2.83
N VAL A 23 3.54 -10.10 2.49
CA VAL A 23 3.47 -10.56 1.09
C VAL A 23 2.32 -9.88 0.36
N VAL A 24 1.15 -9.79 1.00
CA VAL A 24 -0.01 -9.09 0.41
C VAL A 24 0.29 -7.61 0.16
N LEU A 25 0.83 -6.88 1.15
CA LEU A 25 1.21 -5.47 0.98
C LEU A 25 2.31 -5.29 -0.09
N SER A 26 3.23 -6.24 -0.19
CA SER A 26 4.31 -6.21 -1.18
C SER A 26 3.77 -6.35 -2.59
N PHE A 27 2.79 -7.26 -2.79
CA PHE A 27 2.08 -7.42 -4.05
C PHE A 27 1.36 -6.15 -4.47
N ILE A 28 0.63 -5.51 -3.56
CA ILE A 28 -0.01 -4.21 -3.84
C ILE A 28 1.02 -3.13 -4.15
N GLY A 29 2.15 -3.13 -3.45
CA GLY A 29 3.24 -2.19 -3.70
C GLY A 29 3.83 -2.29 -5.11
N ILE A 30 3.72 -3.45 -5.78
CA ILE A 30 4.10 -3.59 -7.19
C ILE A 30 3.13 -2.82 -8.09
N PHE A 31 1.82 -2.85 -7.78
CA PHE A 31 0.84 -2.06 -8.53
C PHE A 31 1.06 -0.56 -8.30
N ASP A 32 1.30 -0.12 -7.05
CA ASP A 32 1.70 1.26 -6.74
C ASP A 32 2.91 1.69 -7.59
N TRP A 33 3.94 0.84 -7.63
CA TRP A 33 5.16 1.09 -8.39
C TRP A 33 4.89 1.27 -9.88
N LEU A 34 4.11 0.38 -10.49
CA LEU A 34 3.78 0.46 -11.91
C LEU A 34 2.91 1.68 -12.22
N SER A 35 1.92 1.98 -11.38
CA SER A 35 1.05 3.15 -11.54
C SER A 35 1.81 4.46 -11.43
N MET A 36 2.71 4.59 -10.44
CA MET A 36 3.57 5.78 -10.31
C MET A 36 4.48 5.97 -11.52
N ARG A 37 5.06 4.89 -12.05
CA ARG A 37 5.86 4.96 -13.28
C ARG A 37 5.01 5.44 -14.46
N GLY A 38 3.78 4.97 -14.59
CA GLY A 38 2.83 5.44 -15.60
C GLY A 38 2.58 6.94 -15.48
N VAL A 39 2.28 7.43 -14.27
CA VAL A 39 2.08 8.86 -14.00
C VAL A 39 3.28 9.70 -14.42
N VAL A 40 4.51 9.25 -14.14
CA VAL A 40 5.72 9.99 -14.51
C VAL A 40 5.84 10.10 -16.03
N ILE A 41 5.56 9.03 -16.78
CA ILE A 41 5.59 9.06 -18.25
C ILE A 41 4.50 9.98 -18.80
N ASP A 42 3.28 9.90 -18.26
CA ASP A 42 2.16 10.75 -18.67
C ASP A 42 2.46 12.25 -18.40
N LEU A 43 3.11 12.56 -17.28
CA LEU A 43 3.56 13.91 -16.97
C LEU A 43 4.63 14.41 -17.96
N LEU A 44 5.64 13.59 -18.28
CA LEU A 44 6.67 13.96 -19.25
C LEU A 44 6.07 14.24 -20.65
N SER A 45 5.08 13.44 -21.04
CA SER A 45 4.32 13.62 -22.26
C SER A 45 3.54 14.94 -22.24
N TYR A 46 2.85 15.25 -21.15
CA TYR A 46 2.08 16.49 -20.99
C TYR A 46 2.96 17.76 -21.08
N TYR A 47 4.16 17.73 -20.50
CA TYR A 47 5.10 18.85 -20.56
C TYR A 47 5.89 18.93 -21.88
N GLY A 48 5.65 18.02 -22.84
CA GLY A 48 6.31 18.03 -24.14
C GLY A 48 7.81 17.77 -24.06
N VAL A 49 8.27 17.00 -23.07
CA VAL A 49 9.69 16.65 -22.93
C VAL A 49 10.12 15.76 -24.10
N ASP A 50 11.32 15.99 -24.62
CA ASP A 50 11.89 15.22 -25.74
C ASP A 50 11.86 13.70 -25.45
N PRO A 51 11.25 12.88 -26.32
CA PRO A 51 11.21 11.42 -26.21
C PRO A 51 12.58 10.75 -26.02
N TYR A 52 13.67 11.35 -26.52
CA TYR A 52 15.01 10.81 -26.33
C TYR A 52 15.49 10.85 -24.87
N ALA A 53 14.94 11.76 -24.05
CA ALA A 53 15.21 11.82 -22.63
C ALA A 53 14.33 10.84 -21.81
N TRP A 54 13.23 10.32 -22.39
CA TRP A 54 12.27 9.48 -21.66
C TRP A 54 12.89 8.19 -21.16
N GLN A 55 13.76 7.58 -21.97
CA GLN A 55 14.37 6.30 -21.63
C GLN A 55 15.26 6.38 -20.37
N ALA A 56 16.03 7.46 -20.22
CA ALA A 56 16.86 7.66 -19.03
C ALA A 56 16.00 7.92 -17.78
N VAL A 57 14.95 8.75 -17.90
CA VAL A 57 14.04 9.04 -16.79
C VAL A 57 13.25 7.79 -16.40
N GLU A 58 12.82 6.99 -17.37
CA GLU A 58 12.10 5.75 -17.15
C GLU A 58 12.94 4.72 -16.37
N TYR A 59 14.20 4.48 -16.78
CA TYR A 59 15.09 3.59 -16.04
C TYR A 59 15.43 4.13 -14.65
N GLY A 60 15.70 5.43 -14.53
CA GLY A 60 15.95 6.07 -13.24
C GLY A 60 14.77 5.92 -12.29
N THR A 61 13.57 6.23 -12.76
CA THR A 61 12.32 6.12 -11.99
C THR A 61 12.04 4.66 -11.61
N PHE A 62 12.26 3.72 -12.54
CA PHE A 62 12.11 2.29 -12.25
C PHE A 62 13.02 1.82 -11.12
N ILE A 63 14.31 2.17 -11.18
CA ILE A 63 15.29 1.78 -10.15
C ILE A 63 14.96 2.42 -8.81
N VAL A 64 14.69 3.73 -8.80
CA VAL A 64 14.40 4.47 -7.56
C VAL A 64 13.14 3.92 -6.89
N LEU A 65 12.05 3.76 -7.64
CA LEU A 65 10.80 3.21 -7.10
C LEU A 65 10.98 1.75 -6.66
N GLY A 66 11.79 0.95 -7.37
CA GLY A 66 12.13 -0.42 -6.95
C GLY A 66 12.87 -0.45 -5.60
N ILE A 67 13.82 0.46 -5.37
CA ILE A 67 14.52 0.60 -4.08
C ILE A 67 13.53 1.02 -2.98
N VAL A 68 12.68 2.01 -3.25
CA VAL A 68 11.65 2.47 -2.30
C VAL A 68 10.68 1.35 -1.95
N TRP A 69 10.25 0.55 -2.95
CA TRP A 69 9.41 -0.61 -2.74
C TRP A 69 10.08 -1.66 -1.86
N LEU A 70 11.34 -2.04 -2.14
CA LEU A 70 12.08 -2.97 -1.28
C LEU A 70 12.20 -2.44 0.16
N ALA A 71 12.55 -1.17 0.33
CA ALA A 71 12.62 -0.53 1.64
C ALA A 71 11.26 -0.59 2.37
N PHE A 72 10.17 -0.36 1.64
CA PHE A 72 8.81 -0.48 2.16
C PHE A 72 8.47 -1.92 2.57
N VAL A 73 8.83 -2.94 1.79
CA VAL A 73 8.62 -4.35 2.15
C VAL A 73 9.33 -4.70 3.46
N TYR A 74 10.60 -4.31 3.59
CA TYR A 74 11.36 -4.50 4.83
C TYR A 74 10.73 -3.77 6.02
N TYR A 75 10.31 -2.52 5.82
CA TYR A 75 9.61 -1.73 6.82
C TYR A 75 8.31 -2.40 7.27
N CYS A 76 7.48 -2.86 6.32
CA CYS A 76 6.23 -3.56 6.59
C CYS A 76 6.45 -4.82 7.42
N GLN A 77 7.43 -5.65 7.06
CA GLN A 77 7.75 -6.86 7.82
C GLN A 77 8.15 -6.54 9.27
N HIS A 78 9.06 -5.58 9.44
CA HIS A 78 9.51 -5.18 10.77
C HIS A 78 8.37 -4.59 11.61
N PHE A 79 7.60 -3.67 11.02
CA PHE A 79 6.50 -2.97 11.68
C PHE A 79 5.35 -3.93 12.05
N LEU A 80 4.92 -4.80 11.13
CA LEU A 80 3.86 -5.76 11.39
C LEU A 80 4.29 -6.80 12.43
N LYS A 81 5.54 -7.27 12.40
CA LYS A 81 6.05 -8.19 13.43
C LYS A 81 6.00 -7.55 14.83
N MET A 82 6.46 -6.31 14.98
CA MET A 82 6.37 -5.60 16.26
C MET A 82 4.92 -5.40 16.72
N ARG A 83 4.02 -5.07 15.80
CA ARG A 83 2.60 -4.86 16.11
C ARG A 83 1.84 -6.16 16.37
N ALA A 84 2.29 -7.28 15.81
CA ALA A 84 1.75 -8.61 16.09
C ALA A 84 1.99 -9.03 17.55
N LEU A 85 3.19 -8.78 18.06
CA LEU A 85 3.53 -9.03 19.46
C LEU A 85 2.69 -8.17 20.42
N ALA A 86 2.35 -6.94 20.02
CA ALA A 86 1.48 -6.04 20.77
C ALA A 86 -0.03 -6.30 20.57
N GLY A 87 -0.43 -7.34 19.83
CA GLY A 87 -1.84 -7.66 19.56
C GLY A 87 -2.57 -6.67 18.63
N LYS A 88 -1.87 -5.70 18.03
CA LYS A 88 -2.42 -4.63 17.18
C LYS A 88 -2.11 -4.83 15.68
N LEU A 89 -1.95 -6.09 15.26
CA LEU A 89 -1.57 -6.45 13.89
C LEU A 89 -2.58 -5.94 12.85
N TRP A 90 -3.87 -6.26 13.04
CA TRP A 90 -4.92 -5.95 12.07
C TRP A 90 -5.14 -4.44 11.86
N VAL A 91 -5.06 -3.66 12.93
CA VAL A 91 -5.11 -2.18 12.85
C VAL A 91 -3.95 -1.66 12.00
N SER A 92 -2.76 -2.22 12.20
CA SER A 92 -1.55 -1.78 11.53
C SER A 92 -1.56 -2.18 10.05
N PHE A 93 -1.97 -3.40 9.75
CA PHE A 93 -2.14 -3.91 8.39
C PHE A 93 -3.18 -3.09 7.61
N THR A 94 -4.39 -2.93 8.14
CA THR A 94 -5.46 -2.17 7.48
C THR A 94 -5.07 -0.72 7.21
N LYS A 95 -4.31 -0.10 8.12
CA LYS A 95 -3.78 1.25 7.91
C LYS A 95 -2.76 1.31 6.76
N LEU A 96 -1.80 0.39 6.73
CA LEU A 96 -0.80 0.34 5.63
C LEU A 96 -1.47 0.05 4.29
N PHE A 97 -2.42 -0.87 4.28
CA PHE A 97 -3.20 -1.23 3.10
C PHE A 97 -4.03 -0.05 2.58
N ALA A 98 -4.68 0.70 3.48
CA ALA A 98 -5.41 1.91 3.12
C ALA A 98 -4.50 3.00 2.54
N ILE A 99 -3.26 3.14 3.05
CA ILE A 99 -2.27 4.08 2.49
C ILE A 99 -1.90 3.68 1.06
N GLN A 100 -1.64 2.40 0.79
CA GLN A 100 -1.34 1.94 -0.57
C GLN A 100 -2.49 2.21 -1.54
N LEU A 101 -3.73 1.87 -1.15
CA LEU A 101 -4.88 2.19 -1.99
C LEU A 101 -5.07 3.70 -2.20
N ALA A 102 -4.77 4.53 -1.21
CA ALA A 102 -4.83 5.98 -1.36
C ALA A 102 -3.76 6.50 -2.33
N VAL A 103 -2.58 5.87 -2.36
CA VAL A 103 -1.51 6.18 -3.31
C VAL A 103 -1.90 5.78 -4.73
N LEU A 104 -2.42 4.57 -4.93
CA LEU A 104 -3.01 4.14 -6.22
C LEU A 104 -4.07 5.13 -6.71
N PHE A 105 -5.05 5.44 -5.86
CA PHE A 105 -6.10 6.40 -6.18
C PHE A 105 -5.54 7.77 -6.55
N GLY A 106 -4.53 8.26 -5.82
CA GLY A 106 -3.85 9.51 -6.13
C GLY A 106 -3.15 9.49 -7.50
N CYS A 107 -2.53 8.37 -7.87
CA CYS A 107 -1.93 8.19 -9.18
C CYS A 107 -2.98 8.26 -10.29
N GLU A 108 -4.10 7.56 -10.13
CA GLU A 108 -5.19 7.57 -11.11
C GLU A 108 -5.84 8.94 -11.26
N LEU A 109 -6.01 9.69 -10.17
CA LEU A 109 -6.49 11.07 -10.22
C LEU A 109 -5.56 11.99 -11.02
N ILE A 110 -4.24 11.84 -10.88
CA ILE A 110 -3.27 12.64 -11.65
C ILE A 110 -3.40 12.32 -13.13
N VAL A 111 -3.47 11.04 -13.49
CA VAL A 111 -3.64 10.60 -14.89
C VAL A 111 -4.96 11.12 -15.47
N PHE A 112 -6.05 11.06 -14.71
CA PHE A 112 -7.35 11.57 -15.14
C PHE A 112 -7.35 13.09 -15.35
N ALA A 113 -6.61 13.84 -14.51
CA ALA A 113 -6.49 15.29 -14.66
C ALA A 113 -5.66 15.69 -15.90
N ILE A 114 -4.77 14.83 -16.37
CA ILE A 114 -3.88 15.08 -17.51
C ILE A 114 -4.50 14.63 -18.84
N ASP A 115 -5.21 13.51 -18.85
CA ASP A 115 -5.70 12.87 -20.07
C ASP A 115 -7.22 12.98 -20.21
N GLU A 116 -7.69 14.08 -20.81
CA GLU A 116 -9.11 14.34 -21.09
C GLU A 116 -9.76 13.33 -22.07
N LYS A 117 -8.98 12.45 -22.72
CA LYS A 117 -9.44 11.53 -23.76
C LYS A 117 -9.59 10.08 -23.32
N LYS A 118 -9.20 9.72 -22.09
CA LYS A 118 -9.39 8.35 -21.58
C LYS A 118 -10.88 8.02 -21.45
N ASN A 119 -11.28 6.82 -21.86
CA ASN A 119 -12.66 6.33 -21.76
C ASN A 119 -13.17 6.48 -20.31
N LEU A 120 -14.08 7.43 -20.13
CA LEU A 120 -14.59 7.92 -18.84
C LEU A 120 -15.22 6.85 -17.96
N THR A 121 -15.61 5.71 -18.50
CA THR A 121 -16.50 4.78 -17.79
C THR A 121 -15.76 3.69 -17.00
N GLU A 122 -14.71 3.09 -17.55
CA GLU A 122 -14.05 1.93 -16.92
C GLU A 122 -12.93 2.35 -15.96
N ALA A 123 -12.07 3.29 -16.39
CA ALA A 123 -10.97 3.79 -15.57
C ALA A 123 -11.48 4.57 -14.35
N TRP A 124 -12.57 5.33 -14.51
CA TRP A 124 -13.16 6.08 -13.39
C TRP A 124 -13.85 5.16 -12.38
N LEU A 125 -14.46 4.05 -12.84
CA LEU A 125 -15.11 3.10 -11.95
C LEU A 125 -14.10 2.34 -11.09
N LEU A 126 -12.93 2.01 -11.67
CA LEU A 126 -11.80 1.44 -10.92
C LEU A 126 -11.27 2.44 -9.88
N ALA A 127 -10.99 3.69 -10.29
CA ALA A 127 -10.53 4.75 -9.39
C ALA A 127 -11.51 5.01 -8.24
N ALA A 128 -12.80 5.11 -8.54
CA ALA A 128 -13.83 5.29 -7.54
C ALA A 128 -13.88 4.09 -6.58
N ALA A 129 -13.74 2.87 -7.08
CA ALA A 129 -13.69 1.67 -6.25
C ALA A 129 -12.45 1.65 -5.34
N GLU A 130 -11.27 2.02 -5.85
CA GLU A 130 -10.03 2.12 -5.07
C GLU A 130 -10.13 3.19 -3.98
N GLY A 131 -10.63 4.38 -4.32
CA GLY A 131 -10.86 5.46 -3.36
C GLY A 131 -11.87 5.11 -2.27
N ILE A 132 -12.99 4.48 -2.64
CA ILE A 132 -14.01 4.00 -1.68
C ILE A 132 -13.42 2.90 -0.79
N CYS A 133 -12.68 1.94 -1.36
CA CYS A 133 -12.02 0.88 -0.60
C CYS A 133 -10.97 1.46 0.36
N ALA A 134 -10.14 2.43 -0.07
CA ALA A 134 -9.17 3.11 0.77
C ALA A 134 -9.85 3.78 1.98
N LEU A 135 -10.93 4.53 1.72
CA LEU A 135 -11.71 5.19 2.76
C LEU A 135 -12.33 4.17 3.73
N ALA A 136 -12.97 3.13 3.21
CA ALA A 136 -13.59 2.08 4.02
C ALA A 136 -12.56 1.38 4.91
N LEU A 137 -11.39 1.03 4.37
CA LEU A 137 -10.31 0.39 5.12
C LEU A 137 -9.70 1.31 6.15
N PHE A 138 -9.58 2.61 5.85
CA PHE A 138 -9.15 3.61 6.81
C PHE A 138 -10.14 3.72 7.98
N LEU A 139 -11.44 3.79 7.70
CA LEU A 139 -12.49 3.81 8.73
C LEU A 139 -12.51 2.52 9.56
N VAL A 140 -12.34 1.36 8.92
CA VAL A 140 -12.18 0.07 9.60
C VAL A 140 -10.95 0.07 10.51
N SER A 141 -9.83 0.64 10.06
CA SER A 141 -8.61 0.73 10.88
C SER A 141 -8.86 1.57 12.15
N ILE A 142 -9.62 2.67 12.04
CA ILE A 142 -10.02 3.51 13.18
C ILE A 142 -10.98 2.76 14.11
N ALA A 143 -11.97 2.06 13.55
CA ALA A 143 -12.92 1.28 14.35
C ALA A 143 -12.22 0.14 15.12
N LEU A 144 -11.29 -0.55 14.48
CA LEU A 144 -10.46 -1.58 15.11
C LEU A 144 -9.53 -0.98 16.18
N ALA A 145 -8.97 0.21 15.94
CA ALA A 145 -8.16 0.91 16.94
C ALA A 145 -8.98 1.28 18.18
N LYS A 146 -10.24 1.71 18.01
CA LYS A 146 -11.17 2.00 19.12
C LYS A 146 -11.54 0.74 19.91
N ARG A 147 -11.79 -0.40 19.24
CA ARG A 147 -12.08 -1.68 19.91
C ARG A 147 -10.87 -2.29 20.62
N ALA A 148 -9.66 -1.97 20.21
CA ALA A 148 -8.42 -2.45 20.81
C ALA A 148 -7.99 -1.64 22.06
N VAL A 149 -8.70 -0.57 22.40
CA VAL A 149 -8.60 0.07 23.73
C VAL A 149 -9.45 -0.76 24.69
N PRO A 150 -8.88 -1.40 25.72
CA PRO A 150 -9.68 -2.07 26.72
C PRO A 150 -10.60 -1.02 27.36
N SER A 151 -11.89 -1.34 27.43
CA SER A 151 -12.83 -0.65 28.31
C SER A 151 -12.50 -0.99 29.76
N ASP A 152 -11.35 -0.52 30.24
CA ASP A 152 -11.04 -0.41 31.66
C ASP A 152 -11.10 1.07 32.02
N GLN A 153 -12.34 1.55 32.19
CA GLN A 153 -12.68 2.63 33.10
C GLN A 153 -13.80 2.14 34.00
#